data_AF-A0A6P4ZUZ2-F1
#
_entry.id   AF-A0A6P4ZUZ2-F1
#
_cell.length_a   1.000
_cell.length_b   1.000
_cell.length_c   1.000
_cell.angle_alpha   90.00
_cell.angle_beta   90.00
_cell.angle_gamma   90.00
#
_symmetry.space_group_name_H-M   'P 1'
#
loop_
_entity.id
_entity.type
_entity.pdbx_description
1 polymer ?
#
loop_
_entity_poly.entity_id
_entity_poly.type
_entity_poly.pdbx_seq_one_letter_code
_entity_poly.pdbx_strand_id
1 'polypeptide(L)'
;MTPFLFLFVALATASPMRRQTMGGLDADGDGLVSKDEVFAAMSLHEALVALDRDGDGFIYLAQIIELWGVGDQFYLLNTDGDDHLTFREIENGMTLSTFYDQFDFNMDGTLDVAEAYQLNFIYDVINDPTLDDPLDSNGDGRLSRLEVLSHMNYDEVLMALDTDGDQRLTPAELMVLMGSETTEFMNDQDNNDDGFVTYDEAKSHRMSLGRIFDRLDQDDSNYLENGEGAGFYTVYVTIAAANASN
;
A
#
# COMPACT_ATOMS: atom_id res chain seq x y z
N MET A 1 44.38 -25.50 52.27
CA MET A 1 44.34 -25.19 50.82
C MET A 1 43.04 -25.76 50.30
N THR A 2 42.16 -24.89 49.79
CA THR A 2 40.88 -25.24 49.17
C THR A 2 41.11 -25.98 47.86
N PRO A 3 40.12 -26.80 47.44
CA PRO A 3 39.69 -26.70 46.05
C PRO A 3 38.18 -26.43 45.96
N PHE A 4 37.88 -25.48 45.08
CA PHE A 4 36.57 -25.06 44.64
C PHE A 4 35.81 -26.21 43.96
N LEU A 5 34.53 -26.34 44.31
CA LEU A 5 33.56 -27.22 43.66
C LEU A 5 32.79 -26.37 42.65
N PHE A 6 33.06 -26.53 41.36
CA PHE A 6 32.25 -25.90 40.30
C PHE A 6 30.96 -26.69 40.11
N LEU A 7 29.87 -26.11 40.59
CA LEU A 7 28.51 -26.56 40.33
C LEU A 7 28.02 -25.88 39.05
N PHE A 8 27.96 -26.62 37.94
CA PHE A 8 27.22 -26.19 36.75
C PHE A 8 25.79 -26.75 36.82
N VAL A 9 24.87 -25.92 37.33
CA VAL A 9 23.43 -26.08 37.08
C VAL A 9 23.16 -25.42 35.73
N ALA A 10 23.02 -26.22 34.68
CA ALA A 10 22.48 -25.76 33.40
C ALA A 10 20.94 -25.82 33.50
N LEU A 11 20.35 -24.71 33.94
CA LEU A 11 18.92 -24.46 33.83
C LEU A 11 18.64 -24.02 32.39
N ALA A 12 18.30 -24.97 31.51
CA ALA A 12 17.82 -24.65 30.16
C ALA A 12 16.30 -24.44 30.19
N THR A 13 15.86 -23.32 30.78
CA THR A 13 14.55 -22.74 30.49
C THR A 13 14.77 -21.65 29.44
N ALA A 14 14.94 -22.06 28.19
CA ALA A 14 14.79 -21.14 27.08
C ALA A 14 13.29 -21.02 26.80
N SER A 15 12.64 -20.07 27.49
CA SER A 15 11.47 -19.43 26.92
C SER A 15 11.95 -18.76 25.63
N PRO A 16 11.35 -19.02 24.45
CA PRO A 16 11.65 -18.20 23.30
C PRO A 16 11.31 -16.75 23.67
N MET A 17 12.34 -15.92 23.57
CA MET A 17 12.26 -14.48 23.67
C MET A 17 11.08 -14.01 22.82
N ARG A 18 10.20 -13.20 23.42
CA ARG A 18 9.33 -12.27 22.70
C ARG A 18 10.19 -11.59 21.64
N ARG A 19 9.99 -11.96 20.38
CA ARG A 19 10.39 -11.11 19.27
C ARG A 19 9.34 -10.01 19.26
N GLN A 20 9.74 -8.81 19.63
CA GLN A 20 8.90 -7.63 19.50
C GLN A 20 8.72 -7.35 18.00
N THR A 21 7.63 -7.84 17.44
CA THR A 21 6.78 -7.11 16.50
C THR A 21 5.47 -6.89 17.25
N MET A 22 5.48 -5.97 18.21
CA MET A 22 4.26 -5.55 18.93
C MET A 22 3.90 -4.18 18.36
N GLY A 23 2.93 -4.13 17.45
CA GLY A 23 2.43 -2.85 16.92
C GLY A 23 1.67 -2.95 15.61
N GLY A 24 0.79 -3.95 15.45
CA GLY A 24 -0.04 -4.12 14.25
C GLY A 24 -1.35 -4.86 14.60
N LEU A 25 -2.13 -5.27 13.60
CA LEU A 25 -3.37 -6.02 13.83
C LEU A 25 -3.15 -7.42 14.39
N ASP A 26 -2.07 -8.12 13.99
CA ASP A 26 -1.69 -9.42 14.54
C ASP A 26 -1.20 -9.25 15.99
N ALA A 27 -2.13 -9.35 16.93
CA ALA A 27 -1.94 -9.04 18.33
C ALA A 27 -1.36 -10.23 19.11
N ASP A 28 -1.66 -11.46 18.67
CA ASP A 28 -1.14 -12.67 19.30
C ASP A 28 0.17 -13.20 18.68
N GLY A 29 0.53 -12.69 17.50
CA GLY A 29 1.81 -12.89 16.84
C GLY A 29 1.92 -14.24 16.13
N ASP A 30 0.80 -14.82 15.72
CA ASP A 30 0.76 -16.09 15.02
C ASP A 30 1.02 -15.98 13.50
N GLY A 31 1.09 -14.74 12.99
CA GLY A 31 1.37 -14.43 11.59
C GLY A 31 0.13 -14.41 10.70
N LEU A 32 -1.07 -14.54 11.28
CA LEU A 32 -2.36 -14.39 10.64
C LEU A 32 -3.13 -13.27 11.35
N VAL A 33 -4.04 -12.62 10.63
CA VAL A 33 -4.97 -11.67 11.24
C VAL A 33 -6.34 -12.29 11.35
N SER A 34 -6.90 -12.31 12.55
CA SER A 34 -8.24 -12.83 12.83
C SER A 34 -9.29 -11.71 12.94
N LYS A 35 -10.56 -12.06 12.79
CA LYS A 35 -11.68 -11.13 13.05
C LYS A 35 -11.66 -10.56 14.46
N ASP A 36 -11.30 -11.38 15.45
CA ASP A 36 -11.30 -10.96 16.85
C ASP A 36 -10.26 -9.85 17.10
N GLU A 37 -9.12 -9.94 16.42
CA GLU A 37 -8.08 -8.91 16.47
C GLU A 37 -8.54 -7.62 15.80
N VAL A 38 -9.14 -7.70 14.61
CA VAL A 38 -9.70 -6.53 13.90
C VAL A 38 -10.79 -5.85 14.73
N PHE A 39 -11.69 -6.63 15.35
CA PHE A 39 -12.76 -6.08 16.20
C PHE A 39 -12.25 -5.47 17.50
N ALA A 40 -11.13 -5.96 18.02
CA ALA A 40 -10.48 -5.38 19.18
C ALA A 40 -9.77 -4.06 18.84
N ALA A 41 -9.35 -3.91 17.58
CA ALA A 41 -8.50 -2.83 17.12
C ALA A 41 -9.26 -1.61 16.57
N MET A 42 -10.38 -1.83 15.86
CA MET A 42 -11.09 -0.75 15.16
C MET A 42 -12.59 -1.01 15.02
N SER A 43 -13.33 0.04 14.69
CA SER A 43 -14.70 -0.01 14.17
C SER A 43 -14.73 0.17 12.65
N LEU A 44 -15.84 -0.20 12.01
CA LEU A 44 -16.04 0.08 10.57
C LEU A 44 -15.94 1.59 10.29
N HIS A 45 -16.47 2.43 11.17
CA HIS A 45 -16.41 3.88 10.98
C HIS A 45 -14.97 4.41 10.96
N GLU A 46 -14.13 3.96 11.89
CA GLU A 46 -12.72 4.36 11.93
C GLU A 46 -11.96 3.88 10.69
N ALA A 47 -12.27 2.68 10.20
CA ALA A 47 -11.72 2.18 8.95
C ALA A 47 -12.08 3.06 7.74
N LEU A 48 -13.33 3.51 7.65
CA LEU A 48 -13.77 4.40 6.57
C LEU A 48 -13.11 5.78 6.64
N VAL A 49 -12.97 6.34 7.84
CA VAL A 49 -12.24 7.59 8.04
C VAL A 49 -10.77 7.46 7.63
N ALA A 50 -10.14 6.32 7.89
CA ALA A 50 -8.75 6.06 7.46
C ALA A 50 -8.61 5.93 5.94
N LEU A 51 -9.65 5.46 5.25
CA LEU A 51 -9.69 5.33 3.79
C LEU A 51 -10.01 6.65 3.07
N ASP A 52 -10.78 7.54 3.71
CA ASP A 52 -11.14 8.89 3.24
C ASP A 52 -9.99 9.89 3.49
N ARG A 53 -8.89 9.73 2.75
CA ARG A 53 -7.65 10.50 2.96
C ARG A 53 -7.77 11.98 2.57
N ASP A 54 -8.56 12.29 1.55
CA ASP A 54 -8.84 13.68 1.17
C ASP A 54 -9.89 14.34 2.06
N GLY A 55 -10.57 13.55 2.91
CA GLY A 55 -11.47 14.03 3.95
C GLY A 55 -12.73 14.67 3.40
N ASP A 56 -13.13 14.26 2.20
CA ASP A 56 -14.30 14.78 1.52
C ASP A 56 -15.59 14.06 1.95
N GLY A 57 -15.45 12.95 2.68
CA GLY A 57 -16.52 12.14 3.23
C GLY A 57 -17.07 11.08 2.26
N PHE A 58 -16.38 10.84 1.14
CA PHE A 58 -16.84 9.99 0.06
C PHE A 58 -15.81 8.90 -0.31
N ILE A 59 -16.32 7.76 -0.77
CA ILE A 59 -15.50 6.67 -1.31
C ILE A 59 -15.97 6.38 -2.74
N TYR A 60 -15.06 6.54 -3.70
CA TYR A 60 -15.33 6.38 -5.12
C TYR A 60 -15.09 4.94 -5.61
N LEU A 61 -15.68 4.59 -6.76
CA LEU A 61 -15.54 3.25 -7.37
C LEU A 61 -14.08 2.81 -7.54
N ALA A 62 -13.19 3.74 -7.91
CA ALA A 62 -11.78 3.45 -8.08
C ALA A 62 -11.12 3.00 -6.75
N GLN A 63 -11.44 3.66 -5.64
CA GLN A 63 -10.94 3.31 -4.30
C GLN A 63 -11.48 1.95 -3.84
N ILE A 64 -12.73 1.59 -4.17
CA ILE A 64 -13.27 0.26 -3.86
C ILE A 64 -12.56 -0.84 -4.68
N ILE A 65 -12.33 -0.62 -5.98
CA ILE A 65 -11.58 -1.54 -6.82
C ILE A 65 -10.16 -1.70 -6.30
N GLU A 66 -9.55 -0.63 -5.80
CA GLU A 66 -8.22 -0.69 -5.20
C GLU A 66 -8.22 -1.48 -3.88
N LEU A 67 -9.22 -1.27 -3.03
CA LEU A 67 -9.34 -1.92 -1.74
C LEU A 67 -9.55 -3.44 -1.85
N TRP A 68 -10.40 -3.89 -2.78
CA TRP A 68 -10.83 -5.30 -2.89
C TRP A 68 -10.53 -5.96 -4.24
N GLY A 69 -9.86 -5.28 -5.15
CA GLY A 69 -9.58 -5.74 -6.52
C GLY A 69 -10.80 -5.72 -7.47
N VAL A 70 -12.02 -5.52 -6.94
CA VAL A 70 -13.28 -5.58 -7.71
C VAL A 70 -14.27 -4.50 -7.27
N GLY A 71 -15.11 -4.04 -8.20
CA GLY A 71 -16.06 -2.95 -7.97
C GLY A 71 -17.45 -3.40 -7.50
N ASP A 72 -17.71 -4.70 -7.34
CA ASP A 72 -19.06 -5.22 -7.09
C ASP A 72 -19.68 -4.65 -5.81
N GLN A 73 -18.88 -4.47 -4.76
CA GLN A 73 -19.35 -3.90 -3.51
C GLN A 73 -19.75 -2.43 -3.64
N PHE A 74 -19.14 -1.67 -4.54
CA PHE A 74 -19.55 -0.29 -4.80
C PHE A 74 -21.01 -0.24 -5.24
N TYR A 75 -21.37 -1.06 -6.24
CA TYR A 75 -22.73 -1.08 -6.76
C TYR A 75 -23.75 -1.68 -5.78
N LEU A 76 -23.32 -2.57 -4.89
CA LEU A 76 -24.19 -3.13 -3.85
C LEU A 76 -24.51 -2.13 -2.74
N LEU A 77 -23.54 -1.28 -2.39
CA LEU A 77 -23.66 -0.30 -1.30
C LEU A 77 -24.23 1.03 -1.76
N ASN A 78 -24.06 1.40 -3.04
CA ASN A 78 -24.54 2.67 -3.60
C ASN A 78 -26.06 2.63 -3.80
N THR A 79 -26.79 3.15 -2.82
CA THR A 79 -28.24 2.99 -2.73
C THR A 79 -29.02 4.06 -3.47
N ASP A 80 -28.45 5.26 -3.60
CA ASP A 80 -29.08 6.36 -4.32
C ASP A 80 -28.61 6.48 -5.79
N GLY A 81 -27.59 5.71 -6.17
CA GLY A 81 -27.14 5.50 -7.54
C GLY A 81 -26.29 6.63 -8.10
N ASP A 82 -25.62 7.39 -7.23
CA ASP A 82 -24.69 8.44 -7.66
C ASP A 82 -23.28 7.90 -7.96
N ASP A 83 -22.27 8.77 -8.03
CA ASP A 83 -20.91 8.40 -8.43
C ASP A 83 -19.97 8.07 -7.26
N HIS A 84 -20.48 8.06 -6.02
CA HIS A 84 -19.69 7.79 -4.82
C HIS A 84 -20.46 6.94 -3.81
N LEU A 85 -19.81 6.64 -2.69
CA LEU A 85 -20.44 6.07 -1.49
C LEU A 85 -20.26 7.05 -0.35
N THR A 86 -21.34 7.28 0.38
CA THR A 86 -21.23 7.91 1.70
C THR A 86 -20.91 6.87 2.78
N PHE A 87 -20.29 7.28 3.88
CA PHE A 87 -20.07 6.37 5.03
C PHE A 87 -21.37 5.72 5.51
N ARG A 88 -22.48 6.47 5.47
CA ARG A 88 -23.79 5.97 5.87
C ARG A 88 -24.26 4.81 4.99
N GLU A 89 -24.02 4.88 3.69
CA GLU A 89 -24.40 3.79 2.78
C GLU A 89 -23.61 2.53 3.07
N ILE A 90 -22.30 2.68 3.27
CA ILE A 90 -21.43 1.56 3.64
C ILE A 90 -21.88 0.97 4.98
N GLU A 91 -22.03 1.79 6.02
CA GLU A 91 -22.44 1.35 7.37
C GLU A 91 -23.86 0.74 7.43
N ASN A 92 -24.75 1.13 6.51
CA ASN A 92 -26.08 0.51 6.42
C ASN A 92 -26.06 -0.81 5.62
N GLY A 93 -25.17 -0.93 4.65
CA GLY A 93 -25.07 -2.08 3.77
C GLY A 93 -24.14 -3.18 4.28
N MET A 94 -23.19 -2.84 5.18
CA MET A 94 -22.21 -3.78 5.68
C MET A 94 -21.81 -3.54 7.14
N THR A 95 -21.23 -4.56 7.74
CA THR A 95 -20.62 -4.54 9.08
C THR A 95 -19.10 -4.68 8.97
N LEU A 96 -18.38 -4.42 10.07
CA LEU A 96 -16.94 -4.69 10.12
C LEU A 96 -16.62 -6.18 9.84
N SER A 97 -17.50 -7.11 10.23
CA SER A 97 -17.33 -8.53 9.90
C SER A 97 -17.33 -8.77 8.40
N THR A 98 -18.32 -8.21 7.69
CA THR A 98 -18.46 -8.41 6.25
C THR A 98 -17.41 -7.62 5.47
N PHE A 99 -16.89 -6.54 6.05
CA PHE A 99 -15.77 -5.77 5.54
C PHE A 99 -14.49 -6.61 5.58
N TYR A 100 -14.19 -7.23 6.73
CA TYR A 100 -13.14 -8.23 6.86
C TYR A 100 -13.29 -9.37 5.83
N ASP A 101 -14.51 -9.91 5.68
CA ASP A 101 -14.76 -11.04 4.76
C ASP A 101 -14.46 -10.73 3.29
N GLN A 102 -14.30 -9.45 2.91
CA GLN A 102 -13.89 -9.10 1.55
C GLN A 102 -12.39 -9.28 1.30
N PHE A 103 -11.58 -9.35 2.37
CA PHE A 103 -10.14 -9.57 2.29
C PHE A 103 -9.75 -11.05 2.39
N ASP A 104 -10.62 -11.89 2.96
CA ASP A 104 -10.44 -13.34 3.07
C ASP A 104 -10.75 -14.03 1.73
N PHE A 105 -9.84 -13.85 0.75
CA PHE A 105 -10.03 -14.33 -0.61
C PHE A 105 -10.07 -15.86 -0.68
N ASN A 106 -9.28 -16.52 0.17
CA ASN A 106 -9.20 -17.97 0.21
C ASN A 106 -10.32 -18.61 1.06
N MET A 107 -11.05 -17.80 1.84
CA MET A 107 -12.17 -18.18 2.71
C MET A 107 -11.79 -19.18 3.82
N ASP A 108 -10.57 -19.10 4.33
CA ASP A 108 -10.09 -19.96 5.41
C ASP A 108 -10.42 -19.42 6.82
N GLY A 109 -10.97 -18.20 6.89
CA GLY A 109 -11.42 -17.55 8.12
C GLY A 109 -10.34 -16.71 8.81
N THR A 110 -9.14 -16.69 8.28
CA THR A 110 -8.01 -15.86 8.71
C THR A 110 -7.49 -15.07 7.51
N LEU A 111 -6.76 -13.98 7.76
CA LEU A 111 -6.08 -13.27 6.70
C LEU A 111 -4.58 -13.57 6.82
N ASP A 112 -3.99 -14.08 5.75
CA ASP A 112 -2.54 -14.11 5.64
C ASP A 112 -1.96 -12.70 5.44
N VAL A 113 -0.63 -12.60 5.31
CA VAL A 113 0.06 -11.32 5.14
C VAL A 113 -0.44 -10.53 3.94
N ALA A 114 -0.75 -11.20 2.83
CA ALA A 114 -1.22 -10.54 1.61
C ALA A 114 -2.69 -10.09 1.75
N GLU A 115 -3.52 -10.94 2.34
CA GLU A 115 -4.93 -10.65 2.60
C GLU A 115 -5.12 -9.53 3.64
N ALA A 116 -4.32 -9.54 4.72
CA ALA A 116 -4.44 -8.60 5.84
C ALA A 116 -3.88 -7.21 5.54
N TYR A 117 -3.22 -7.02 4.40
CA TYR A 117 -2.46 -5.83 4.08
C TYR A 117 -3.25 -4.53 4.22
N GLN A 118 -4.37 -4.43 3.51
CA GLN A 118 -5.19 -3.22 3.52
C GLN A 118 -5.75 -2.91 4.92
N LEU A 119 -6.01 -3.95 5.72
CA LEU A 119 -6.46 -3.79 7.10
C LEU A 119 -5.33 -3.31 8.01
N ASN A 120 -4.10 -3.80 7.84
CA ASN A 120 -2.94 -3.30 8.59
C ASN A 120 -2.71 -1.82 8.29
N PHE A 121 -2.74 -1.44 7.02
CA PHE A 121 -2.65 -0.03 6.64
C PHE A 121 -3.73 0.83 7.33
N ILE A 122 -4.99 0.38 7.31
CA ILE A 122 -6.08 1.07 8.00
C ILE A 122 -5.78 1.20 9.51
N TYR A 123 -5.34 0.11 10.14
CA TYR A 123 -4.97 0.11 11.55
C TYR A 123 -3.89 1.12 11.86
N ASP A 124 -2.86 1.19 11.02
CA ASP A 124 -1.73 2.07 11.24
C ASP A 124 -2.13 3.54 11.08
N VAL A 125 -2.90 3.88 10.04
CA VAL A 125 -3.47 5.24 9.87
C VAL A 125 -4.28 5.67 11.09
N ILE A 126 -5.01 4.75 11.72
CA ILE A 126 -5.78 5.01 12.95
C ILE A 126 -4.85 5.25 14.15
N ASN A 127 -3.76 4.49 14.29
CA ASN A 127 -2.95 4.43 15.51
C ASN A 127 -1.71 5.35 15.51
N ASP A 128 -1.18 5.70 14.34
CA ASP A 128 -0.09 6.67 14.21
C ASP A 128 -0.33 7.68 13.07
N PRO A 129 -1.23 8.66 13.26
CA PRO A 129 -1.45 9.71 12.28
C PRO A 129 -0.28 10.72 12.20
N THR A 130 0.85 10.47 12.87
CA THR A 130 1.96 11.41 13.04
C THR A 130 3.30 10.94 12.46
N LEU A 131 3.35 9.74 11.87
CA LEU A 131 4.49 9.33 11.05
C LEU A 131 4.53 10.19 9.78
N ASP A 132 5.48 11.12 9.76
CA ASP A 132 5.70 12.10 8.68
C ASP A 132 6.66 11.52 7.63
N ASP A 133 6.46 10.25 7.27
CA ASP A 133 6.87 9.77 5.95
C ASP A 133 5.61 9.73 5.08
N PRO A 134 5.47 10.68 4.14
CA PRO A 134 4.25 10.78 3.34
C PRO A 134 4.05 9.59 2.41
N LEU A 135 5.04 8.74 2.14
CA LEU A 135 4.83 7.51 1.38
C LEU A 135 4.87 6.26 2.27
N ASP A 136 5.48 6.29 3.44
CA ASP A 136 5.46 5.19 4.42
C ASP A 136 4.66 5.68 5.64
N SER A 137 3.37 5.90 5.42
CA SER A 137 2.48 6.51 6.40
C SER A 137 2.38 5.67 7.68
N ASN A 138 2.56 4.35 7.57
CA ASN A 138 2.56 3.46 8.72
C ASN A 138 3.95 3.23 9.34
N GLY A 139 5.01 3.72 8.71
CA GLY A 139 6.39 3.61 9.20
C GLY A 139 6.87 2.17 9.35
N ASP A 140 6.29 1.24 8.59
CA ASP A 140 6.67 -0.17 8.63
C ASP A 140 7.96 -0.44 7.83
N GLY A 141 8.43 0.58 7.08
CA GLY A 141 9.64 0.54 6.28
C GLY A 141 9.45 -0.10 4.90
N ARG A 142 8.20 -0.33 4.48
CA ARG A 142 7.79 -0.93 3.21
C ARG A 142 6.77 0.00 2.59
N LEU A 143 6.86 0.25 1.27
CA LEU A 143 5.84 1.06 0.61
C LEU A 143 4.69 0.19 0.16
N SER A 144 3.50 0.62 0.56
CA SER A 144 2.26 0.01 0.15
C SER A 144 1.75 0.56 -1.19
N ARG A 145 1.00 -0.26 -1.95
CA ARG A 145 0.33 0.20 -3.18
C ARG A 145 -0.62 1.34 -2.86
N LEU A 146 -1.38 1.22 -1.77
CA LEU A 146 -2.32 2.24 -1.35
C LEU A 146 -1.60 3.51 -0.87
N GLU A 147 -0.45 3.37 -0.21
CA GLU A 147 0.37 4.54 0.15
C GLU A 147 0.86 5.30 -1.07
N VAL A 148 1.37 4.59 -2.08
CA VAL A 148 1.78 5.18 -3.35
C VAL A 148 0.60 5.87 -4.06
N LEU A 149 -0.55 5.18 -4.17
CA LEU A 149 -1.72 5.66 -4.92
C LEU A 149 -2.48 6.79 -4.23
N SER A 150 -2.40 6.87 -2.90
CA SER A 150 -3.06 7.94 -2.13
C SER A 150 -2.29 9.26 -2.11
N HIS A 151 -1.00 9.25 -2.44
CA HIS A 151 -0.15 10.44 -2.44
C HIS A 151 0.28 10.92 -3.83
N MET A 152 0.09 10.09 -4.85
CA MET A 152 0.46 10.41 -6.23
C MET A 152 -0.54 9.79 -7.19
N ASN A 153 -0.79 10.45 -8.30
CA ASN A 153 -1.42 9.83 -9.46
C ASN A 153 -0.43 9.64 -10.62
N TYR A 154 -0.82 8.83 -11.60
CA TYR A 154 0.09 8.48 -12.71
C TYR A 154 0.51 9.69 -13.54
N ASP A 155 -0.37 10.68 -13.73
CA ASP A 155 -0.06 11.88 -14.50
C ASP A 155 0.96 12.76 -13.79
N GLU A 156 0.85 12.90 -12.46
CA GLU A 156 1.85 13.59 -11.63
C GLU A 156 3.22 12.93 -11.73
N VAL A 157 3.26 11.58 -11.73
CA VAL A 157 4.51 10.83 -11.90
C VAL A 157 5.14 11.08 -13.26
N LEU A 158 4.37 11.03 -14.36
CA LEU A 158 4.90 11.30 -15.70
C LEU A 158 5.46 12.73 -15.80
N MET A 159 4.74 13.72 -15.26
CA MET A 159 5.19 15.12 -15.23
C MET A 159 6.45 15.31 -14.37
N ALA A 160 6.57 14.59 -13.26
CA ALA A 160 7.74 14.69 -12.39
C ALA A 160 9.00 14.03 -12.99
N LEU A 161 8.83 13.03 -13.87
CA LEU A 161 9.94 12.40 -14.58
C LEU A 161 10.41 13.22 -15.79
N ASP A 162 9.47 13.85 -16.51
CA ASP A 162 9.70 14.71 -17.67
C ASP A 162 10.38 16.03 -17.28
N THR A 163 11.71 15.99 -17.17
CA THR A 163 12.48 17.06 -16.54
C THR A 163 12.61 18.28 -17.46
N ASP A 164 12.58 18.06 -18.79
CA ASP A 164 12.66 19.15 -19.77
C ASP A 164 11.29 19.59 -20.31
N GLY A 165 10.22 18.88 -19.97
CA GLY A 165 8.84 19.25 -20.24
C GLY A 165 8.43 19.03 -21.70
N ASP A 166 9.11 18.14 -22.42
CA ASP A 166 8.86 17.87 -23.83
C ASP A 166 7.81 16.77 -24.08
N GLN A 167 7.26 16.19 -22.99
CA GLN A 167 6.29 15.09 -22.97
C GLN A 167 6.83 13.77 -23.54
N ARG A 168 8.16 13.59 -23.53
CA ARG A 168 8.86 12.38 -23.94
C ARG A 168 9.81 11.97 -22.83
N LEU A 169 9.60 10.79 -22.27
CA LEU A 169 10.47 10.26 -21.25
C LEU A 169 11.65 9.55 -21.90
N THR A 170 12.85 10.05 -21.64
CA THR A 170 14.10 9.38 -21.98
C THR A 170 14.36 8.19 -21.04
N PRO A 171 15.24 7.25 -21.43
CA PRO A 171 15.70 6.21 -20.51
C PRO A 171 16.34 6.78 -19.23
N ALA A 172 16.98 7.95 -19.32
CA ALA A 172 17.61 8.58 -18.15
C ALA A 172 16.58 9.10 -17.14
N GLU A 173 15.48 9.68 -17.63
CA GLU A 173 14.37 10.13 -16.78
C GLU A 173 13.62 8.95 -16.18
N LEU A 174 13.30 7.93 -16.98
CA LEU A 174 12.64 6.72 -16.49
C LEU A 174 13.48 5.97 -15.44
N MET A 175 14.81 6.02 -15.52
CA MET A 175 15.69 5.39 -14.54
C MET A 175 15.52 5.94 -13.12
N VAL A 176 14.99 7.16 -12.96
CA VAL A 176 14.70 7.76 -11.65
C VAL A 176 13.67 6.94 -10.90
N LEU A 177 12.60 6.51 -11.57
CA LEU A 177 11.54 5.69 -10.96
C LEU A 177 11.84 4.19 -11.10
N MET A 178 12.23 3.77 -12.29
CA MET A 178 12.25 2.35 -12.66
C MET A 178 13.52 1.62 -12.28
N GLY A 179 14.64 2.33 -12.05
CA GLY A 179 15.92 1.71 -11.72
C GLY A 179 16.35 0.65 -12.74
N SER A 180 16.45 -0.61 -12.31
CA SER A 180 16.80 -1.72 -13.22
C SER A 180 15.72 -2.03 -14.26
N GLU A 181 14.47 -1.71 -13.96
CA GLU A 181 13.30 -2.02 -14.81
C GLU A 181 13.15 -1.09 -16.00
N THR A 182 13.97 -0.04 -16.11
CA THR A 182 13.89 0.93 -17.20
C THR A 182 13.95 0.27 -18.57
N THR A 183 14.85 -0.69 -18.76
CA THR A 183 15.03 -1.31 -20.08
C THR A 183 13.80 -2.12 -20.49
N GLU A 184 13.23 -2.87 -19.55
CA GLU A 184 12.03 -3.67 -19.82
C GLU A 184 10.81 -2.78 -20.02
N PHE A 185 10.64 -1.75 -19.18
CA PHE A 185 9.58 -0.76 -19.35
C PHE A 185 9.65 -0.06 -20.71
N MET A 186 10.84 0.36 -21.15
CA MET A 186 11.05 0.94 -22.48
C MET A 186 10.61 -0.03 -23.57
N ASN A 187 11.07 -1.29 -23.53
CA ASN A 187 10.70 -2.29 -24.54
C ASN A 187 9.19 -2.55 -24.60
N ASP A 188 8.51 -2.42 -23.46
CA ASP A 188 7.06 -2.67 -23.36
C ASP A 188 6.21 -1.45 -23.72
N GLN A 189 6.75 -0.22 -23.68
CA GLN A 189 5.97 1.01 -23.86
C GLN A 189 6.40 1.84 -25.08
N ASP A 190 7.65 1.77 -25.53
CA ASP A 190 8.16 2.43 -26.75
C ASP A 190 7.62 1.70 -28.00
N ASN A 191 6.34 1.94 -28.28
CA ASN A 191 5.60 1.22 -29.32
C ASN A 191 6.11 1.49 -30.74
N ASN A 192 6.88 2.57 -30.93
CA ASN A 192 7.35 3.00 -32.23
C ASN A 192 8.88 2.85 -32.40
N ASP A 193 9.57 2.36 -31.37
CA ASP A 193 11.02 2.13 -31.30
C ASP A 193 11.85 3.40 -31.60
N ASP A 194 11.38 4.60 -31.22
CA ASP A 194 12.12 5.86 -31.42
C ASP A 194 13.10 6.20 -30.28
N GLY A 195 13.12 5.37 -29.24
CA GLY A 195 14.00 5.50 -28.09
C GLY A 195 13.46 6.42 -26.99
N PHE A 196 12.20 6.83 -27.08
CA PHE A 196 11.51 7.63 -26.08
C PHE A 196 10.15 7.00 -25.76
N VAL A 197 9.65 7.24 -24.56
CA VAL A 197 8.27 6.90 -24.21
C VAL A 197 7.48 8.19 -24.10
N THR A 198 6.60 8.47 -25.06
CA THR A 198 5.66 9.59 -24.95
C THR A 198 4.60 9.35 -23.87
N TYR A 199 3.89 10.38 -23.40
CA TYR A 199 2.82 10.17 -22.41
C TYR A 199 1.68 9.26 -22.93
N ASP A 200 1.38 9.32 -24.23
CA ASP A 200 0.39 8.44 -24.85
C ASP A 200 0.87 6.97 -24.82
N GLU A 201 2.15 6.74 -25.09
CA GLU A 201 2.80 5.43 -24.98
C GLU A 201 2.86 4.95 -23.54
N ALA A 202 3.22 5.83 -22.59
CA ALA A 202 3.26 5.52 -21.17
C ALA A 202 1.89 5.12 -20.62
N LYS A 203 0.79 5.52 -21.25
CA LYS A 203 -0.60 5.14 -20.90
C LYS A 203 -1.14 4.00 -21.75
N SER A 204 -0.39 3.57 -22.77
CA SER A 204 -0.75 2.44 -23.60
C SER A 204 -0.83 1.15 -22.77
N HIS A 205 -1.43 0.10 -23.33
CA HIS A 205 -1.59 -1.19 -22.62
C HIS A 205 -2.29 -1.12 -21.24
N ARG A 206 -3.05 -0.03 -20.99
CA ARG A 206 -3.70 0.27 -19.70
C ARG A 206 -2.71 0.42 -18.56
N MET A 207 -1.52 0.94 -18.84
CA MET A 207 -0.56 1.24 -17.81
C MET A 207 -1.12 2.28 -16.83
N SER A 208 -0.81 2.10 -15.56
CA SER A 208 -1.27 2.94 -14.45
C SER A 208 -0.22 2.92 -13.35
N LEU A 209 -0.30 3.85 -12.40
CA LEU A 209 0.62 3.89 -11.26
C LEU A 209 0.64 2.57 -10.48
N GLY A 210 -0.52 1.93 -10.32
CA GLY A 210 -0.62 0.61 -9.71
C GLY A 210 0.15 -0.47 -10.50
N ARG A 211 0.15 -0.42 -11.84
CA ARG A 211 0.96 -1.37 -12.63
C ARG A 211 2.45 -1.06 -12.60
N ILE A 212 2.84 0.19 -12.36
CA ILE A 212 4.24 0.53 -12.09
C ILE A 212 4.67 -0.07 -10.76
N PHE A 213 3.83 0.05 -9.72
CA PHE A 213 4.05 -0.61 -8.44
C PHE A 213 4.29 -2.12 -8.65
N ASP A 214 3.39 -2.79 -9.36
CA ASP A 214 3.47 -4.24 -9.62
C ASP A 214 4.72 -4.65 -10.38
N ARG A 215 5.25 -3.77 -11.24
CA ARG A 215 6.50 -4.03 -11.95
C ARG A 215 7.72 -3.93 -11.04
N LEU A 216 7.68 -3.04 -10.06
CA LEU A 216 8.80 -2.79 -9.16
C LEU A 216 8.83 -3.76 -7.97
N ASP A 217 7.70 -4.38 -7.63
CA ASP A 217 7.57 -5.47 -6.67
C ASP A 217 8.12 -6.77 -7.28
N GLN A 218 9.43 -6.99 -7.15
CA GLN A 218 10.13 -8.07 -7.85
C GLN A 218 9.94 -9.43 -7.22
N ASP A 219 9.61 -9.44 -5.93
CA ASP A 219 9.38 -10.65 -5.17
C ASP A 219 7.89 -10.99 -4.98
N ASP A 220 7.01 -10.23 -5.65
CA ASP A 220 5.55 -10.35 -5.63
C ASP A 220 5.01 -10.34 -4.18
N SER A 221 5.66 -9.57 -3.29
CA SER A 221 5.28 -9.51 -1.88
C SER A 221 4.05 -8.62 -1.65
N ASN A 222 3.64 -7.82 -2.64
CA ASN A 222 2.67 -6.72 -2.59
C ASN A 222 3.17 -5.47 -1.84
N TYR A 223 4.49 -5.36 -1.67
CA TYR A 223 5.14 -4.22 -1.01
C TYR A 223 6.39 -3.86 -1.80
N LEU A 224 6.79 -2.59 -1.75
CA LEU A 224 8.10 -2.20 -2.25
C LEU A 224 9.04 -2.00 -1.08
N GLU A 225 10.10 -2.80 -1.08
CA GLU A 225 11.02 -2.91 0.02
C GLU A 225 12.44 -3.09 -0.50
N ASN A 226 13.43 -3.09 0.39
CA ASN A 226 14.82 -3.39 0.01
C ASN A 226 15.38 -2.54 -1.16
N GLY A 227 14.81 -1.36 -1.42
CA GLY A 227 15.20 -0.44 -2.49
C GLY A 227 14.25 -0.39 -3.69
N GLU A 228 13.26 -1.28 -3.80
CA GLU A 228 12.26 -1.29 -4.89
C GLU A 228 11.45 0.02 -4.93
N GLY A 229 11.13 0.56 -3.75
CA GLY A 229 10.36 1.80 -3.59
C GLY A 229 11.16 3.08 -3.71
N ALA A 230 12.50 3.01 -3.85
CA ALA A 230 13.36 4.20 -3.78
C ALA A 230 13.06 5.25 -4.87
N GLY A 231 12.61 4.79 -6.04
CA GLY A 231 12.20 5.68 -7.13
C GLY A 231 10.96 6.51 -6.79
N PHE A 232 9.99 5.92 -6.10
CA PHE A 232 8.76 6.61 -5.69
C PHE A 232 9.03 7.78 -4.75
N TYR A 233 9.93 7.61 -3.78
CA TYR A 233 10.36 8.71 -2.91
C TYR A 233 10.96 9.88 -3.69
N THR A 234 11.80 9.59 -4.68
CA THR A 234 12.45 10.63 -5.49
C THR A 234 11.43 11.41 -6.32
N VAL A 235 10.48 10.69 -6.92
CA VAL A 235 9.39 11.27 -7.70
C VAL A 235 8.45 12.10 -6.81
N TYR A 236 8.06 11.57 -5.65
CA TYR A 236 7.15 12.25 -4.73
C TYR A 236 7.70 13.60 -4.27
N VAL A 237 9.00 13.69 -3.94
CA VAL A 237 9.63 14.96 -3.56
C VAL A 237 9.48 16.01 -4.66
N THR A 238 9.61 15.62 -5.93
CA THR A 238 9.42 16.51 -7.09
C THR A 238 7.97 16.97 -7.20
N ILE A 239 7.01 16.04 -7.05
CA ILE A 239 5.57 16.34 -7.08
C ILE A 239 5.18 17.30 -5.95
N ALA A 240 5.61 17.00 -4.72
CA ALA A 240 5.33 17.83 -3.55
C ALA A 240 5.91 19.25 -3.70
N ALA A 241 7.11 19.39 -4.27
CA ALA A 241 7.71 20.68 -4.56
C ALA A 241 6.94 21.49 -5.63
N ALA A 242 6.43 20.81 -6.66
CA ALA A 242 5.58 21.43 -7.68
C ALA A 242 4.24 21.91 -7.09
N ASN A 243 3.60 21.09 -6.26
CA ASN A 243 2.33 21.42 -5.60
C ASN A 243 2.46 22.56 -4.59
N ALA A 244 3.60 22.68 -3.89
CA ALA A 244 3.86 23.79 -2.96
C ALA A 244 4.14 25.14 -3.66
N SER A 245 4.40 25.13 -4.97
CA SER A 245 4.77 26.32 -5.76
C SER A 245 3.57 26.95 -6.49
N ASN A 246 2.40 26.33 -6.44
CA ASN A 246 1.14 26.79 -7.04
C ASN A 246 0.19 27.41 -6.01
#